data_AF-A0A5D0VEW5-F1
#
_entry.id   AF-A0A5D0VEW5-F1
#
_cell.length_a   1.000
_cell.length_b   1.000
_cell.length_c   1.000
_cell.angle_alpha   90.00
_cell.angle_beta   90.00
_cell.angle_gamma   90.00
#
_symmetry.space_group_name_H-M   'P 1'
#
loop_
_entity.id
_entity.type
_entity.pdbx_description
1 polymer ?
#
loop_
_entity_poly.entity_id
_entity_poly.type
_entity_poly.pdbx_seq_one_letter_code
_entity_poly.pdbx_strand_id
1 'polypeptide(L)' 'MHEQENPCDRTLGYALATDMIGFYPSTAVTIPLAAWLFGYRSPLGLVAATVIVIGVIWLIFDYGMSQDFPAGRLWQE' A
#
# COMPACT_ATOMS: atom_id res chain seq x y z
N MET A 1 -26.73 14.25 -14.55
CA MET A 1 -25.59 13.40 -14.93
C MET A 1 -24.89 13.03 -13.64
N HIS A 2 -25.27 11.89 -13.06
CA HIS A 2 -24.55 11.33 -11.93
C HIS A 2 -23.39 10.55 -12.54
N GLU A 3 -22.19 11.10 -12.44
CA GLU A 3 -20.95 10.37 -12.72
C GLU A 3 -20.91 9.22 -11.71
N GLN A 4 -21.38 8.06 -12.13
CA GLN A 4 -21.31 6.84 -11.34
C GLN A 4 -19.85 6.40 -11.41
N GLU A 5 -19.05 6.80 -10.43
CA GLU A 5 -17.67 6.36 -10.30
C GLU A 5 -17.66 4.82 -10.32
N ASN A 6 -17.05 4.20 -11.33
CA ASN A 6 -16.95 2.75 -11.41
C ASN A 6 -16.18 2.26 -10.17
N PRO A 7 -16.69 1.29 -9.40
CA PRO A 7 -16.02 0.84 -8.18
C PRO A 7 -14.62 0.25 -8.45
N CYS A 8 -14.30 -0.08 -9.71
CA CYS A 8 -12.98 -0.53 -10.14
C CYS A 8 -11.92 0.58 -10.24
N ASP A 9 -12.29 1.85 -10.41
CA ASP A 9 -11.33 2.93 -10.68
C ASP A 9 -10.46 3.27 -9.46
N ARG A 10 -11.00 3.14 -8.24
CA ARG A 10 -10.24 3.42 -7.01
C ARG A 10 -9.15 2.38 -6.74
N THR A 11 -9.43 1.12 -7.06
CA THR A 11 -8.46 0.03 -6.95
C THR A 11 -7.42 0.09 -8.07
N LEU A 12 -7.79 0.65 -9.23
CA LEU A 12 -6.90 0.81 -10.37
C LEU A 12 -5.66 1.64 -10.02
N GLY A 13 -5.82 2.74 -9.29
CA GLY A 13 -4.70 3.59 -8.88
C GLY A 13 -3.67 2.85 -8.02
N TYR A 14 -4.15 2.06 -7.04
CA TYR A 14 -3.27 1.24 -6.20
C TYR A 14 -2.60 0.10 -6.98
N ALA A 15 -3.33 -0.52 -7.91
CA ALA A 15 -2.80 -1.58 -8.77
C ALA A 15 -1.70 -1.03 -9.69
N LEU A 16 -1.91 0.14 -10.30
CA LEU A 16 -0.91 0.81 -11.13
C LEU A 16 0.32 1.24 -10.32
N ALA A 17 0.13 1.77 -9.11
CA ALA A 17 1.24 2.11 -8.23
C ALA A 17 2.07 0.85 -7.89
N THR A 18 1.39 -0.24 -7.52
CA THR A 18 2.06 -1.51 -7.18
C THR A 18 2.85 -2.08 -8.36
N ASP A 19 2.32 -1.95 -9.58
CA ASP A 19 2.99 -2.38 -10.81
C ASP A 19 4.19 -1.50 -11.18
N MET A 20 4.13 -0.19 -10.93
CA MET A 20 5.22 0.73 -11.25
C MET A 20 6.33 0.75 -10.19
N ILE A 21 5.98 1.03 -8.94
CA ILE A 21 6.94 1.28 -7.85
C ILE A 21 7.10 0.10 -6.90
N GLY A 22 6.17 -0.87 -6.93
CA GLY A 22 6.19 -2.06 -6.09
C GLY A 22 5.17 -2.05 -4.96
N PHE A 23 4.88 -3.23 -4.41
CA PHE A 23 3.85 -3.45 -3.39
C PHE A 23 4.17 -2.79 -2.05
N TYR A 24 5.36 -3.03 -1.50
CA TYR A 24 5.79 -2.45 -0.23
C TYR A 24 5.81 -0.90 -0.23
N PRO A 25 6.42 -0.22 -1.22
CA PRO A 25 6.39 1.24 -1.25
C PRO A 25 4.99 1.81 -1.51
N SER A 26 4.17 1.16 -2.36
CA SER A 26 2.77 1.57 -2.54
C SER A 26 1.97 1.47 -1.25
N THR A 27 2.18 0.41 -0.48
CA THR A 27 1.56 0.18 0.83
C THR A 27 2.02 1.22 1.85
N ALA A 28 3.32 1.53 1.87
CA ALA A 28 3.92 2.52 2.76
C ALA A 28 3.38 3.94 2.55
N VAL A 29 2.86 4.25 1.36
CA VAL A 29 2.21 5.53 1.07
C VAL A 29 0.70 5.45 1.31
N THR A 30 0.06 4.37 0.89
CA THR A 30 -1.41 4.24 0.93
C THR A 30 -1.94 4.14 2.36
N ILE A 31 -1.27 3.38 3.25
CA ILE A 31 -1.69 3.22 4.65
C ILE A 31 -1.74 4.55 5.42
N PRO A 32 -0.65 5.35 5.48
CA PRO A 32 -0.69 6.61 6.19
C PRO A 32 -1.65 7.62 5.57
N LEU A 33 -1.77 7.66 4.23
CA LEU A 33 -2.74 8.52 3.56
C LEU A 33 -4.18 8.17 3.94
N ALA A 34 -4.53 6.88 3.89
CA ALA A 34 -5.85 6.41 4.30
C ALA A 34 -6.13 6.76 5.77
N ALA A 35 -5.22 6.45 6.69
CA ALA A 35 -5.38 6.74 8.11
C ALA A 35 -5.48 8.25 8.41
N TRP A 36 -4.76 9.08 7.65
CA TRP A 36 -4.87 10.53 7.74
C TRP A 36 -6.23 11.05 7.24
N LEU A 37 -6.76 10.50 6.14
CA LEU A 37 -8.11 10.80 5.64
C LEU A 37 -9.21 10.38 6.62
N PHE A 38 -9.01 9.28 7.36
CA PHE A 38 -9.90 8.86 8.44
C PHE A 38 -9.77 9.71 9.73
N GLY A 39 -8.92 10.75 9.73
CA GLY A 39 -8.82 11.72 10.81
C GLY A 39 -7.78 11.39 11.88
N TYR A 40 -6.89 10.42 11.66
CA TYR A 40 -5.78 10.13 12.56
C TYR A 40 -4.69 11.20 12.41
N ARG A 41 -4.52 12.04 13.44
CA ARG A 41 -3.62 13.22 13.39
C ARG A 41 -2.32 13.08 14.18
N SER A 42 -2.07 11.93 14.81
CA SER A 42 -0.80 11.67 15.51
C SER A 42 0.24 11.09 14.54
N PRO A 43 1.25 11.85 14.08
CA PRO A 43 2.20 11.37 13.08
C PRO A 43 3.06 10.21 13.60
N LEU A 44 3.42 10.22 14.89
CA LEU A 44 4.18 9.14 15.53
C LEU A 44 3.39 7.82 15.54
N GLY A 45 2.10 7.88 15.90
CA GLY A 45 1.25 6.70 15.89
C GLY A 45 1.02 6.16 14.47
N LEU A 46 0.95 7.06 13.48
CA LEU A 46 0.77 6.72 12.07
C LEU A 46 1.99 5.94 11.52
N VAL A 47 3.19 6.43 11.81
CA VAL A 47 4.44 5.76 11.40
C VAL A 47 4.58 4.42 12.10
N ALA A 48 4.34 4.34 13.41
CA ALA A 48 4.42 3.10 14.16
C ALA A 48 3.44 2.04 13.62
N ALA A 49 2.19 2.42 13.37
CA ALA A 49 1.19 1.53 12.78
C ALA A 49 1.60 1.07 11.38
N THR A 50 2.12 1.97 10.54
CA THR A 50 2.58 1.64 9.19
C THR A 50 3.73 0.62 9.21
N VAL A 51 4.71 0.82 10.09
CA VAL A 51 5.84 -0.12 10.27
C VAL A 51 5.36 -1.47 10.76
N ILE A 52 4.42 -1.52 11.71
CA ILE A 52 3.85 -2.78 12.21
C ILE A 52 3.14 -3.52 11.08
N VAL A 53 2.29 -2.84 10.30
CA VAL A 53 1.55 -3.49 9.21
C VAL A 53 2.50 -4.06 8.16
N ILE A 54 3.45 -3.25 7.68
CA ILE A 54 4.44 -3.71 6.69
C ILE A 54 5.27 -4.86 7.24
N GLY A 55 5.73 -4.76 8.49
CA GLY A 55 6.54 -5.78 9.14
C GLY A 55 5.80 -7.11 9.32
N VAL A 56 4.52 -7.06 9.69
CA VAL A 56 3.69 -8.28 9.80
C VAL A 56 3.44 -8.91 8.44
N ILE A 57 3.18 -8.11 7.40
CA ILE A 57 3.02 -8.61 6.04
C ILE A 57 4.29 -9.31 5.58
N TRP A 58 5.45 -8.68 5.77
CA TRP A 58 6.74 -9.27 5.45
C TRP A 58 6.99 -10.59 6.21
N LEU A 59 6.76 -10.61 7.52
CA LEU A 59 7.01 -11.79 8.36
C LEU A 59 6.14 -12.98 7.96
N ILE A 60 4.87 -12.75 7.65
CA ILE A 60 3.95 -13.82 7.29
C ILE A 60 4.18 -14.27 5.85
N PHE A 61 4.14 -13.34 4.90
CA PHE A 61 4.05 -13.68 3.48
C PHE A 61 5.42 -13.90 2.86
N ASP A 62 6.40 -13.05 3.15
CA ASP A 62 7.75 -13.19 2.60
C ASP A 62 8.51 -14.27 3.37
N TYR A 63 8.67 -14.10 4.69
CA TYR A 63 9.45 -15.04 5.51
C TYR A 63 8.71 -16.36 5.77
N GLY A 64 7.42 -16.31 6.08
CA GLY A 64 6.65 -17.51 6.44
C GLY A 64 6.19 -18.33 5.24
N MET A 65 5.83 -17.68 4.13
CA MET A 65 5.23 -18.33 2.96
C MET A 65 6.09 -18.27 1.69
N SER A 66 7.25 -17.60 1.74
CA SER A 66 8.11 -17.38 0.56
C SER A 66 7.35 -16.87 -0.65
N GLN A 67 6.44 -15.92 -0.43
CA GLN A 67 5.66 -15.29 -1.49
C GLN A 67 6.33 -14.00 -1.94
N ASP A 68 6.67 -13.94 -3.23
CA ASP A 68 7.21 -12.74 -3.85
C ASP A 68 6.08 -11.78 -4.23
N PHE A 69 6.26 -10.51 -3.85
CA PHE A 69 5.39 -9.41 -4.28
C PHE A 69 6.03 -8.59 -5.40
N PRO A 70 5.23 -7.90 -6.24
CA PRO A 70 5.76 -7.03 -7.28
C PRO A 70 6.75 -6.01 -6.70
N ALA A 71 8.01 -6.06 -7.15
CA ALA A 71 9.02 -5.08 -6.78
C ALA A 71 8.81 -3.74 -7.51
N GLY A 72 8.03 -3.73 -8.59
CA GLY A 72 7.78 -2.57 -9.43
C GLY A 72 8.70 -2.56 -10.66
N ARG A 73 8.15 -2.23 -11.83
CA ARG A 73 8.91 -2.19 -13.09
C ARG A 73 10.05 -1.17 -13.08
N LEU A 74 9.96 -0.13 -12.24
CA LEU A 74 11.01 0.89 -12.12
C LEU A 74 12.30 0.39 -11.48
N TRP A 75 12.30 -0.81 -10.89
CA TRP A 75 13.45 -1.40 -10.21
C TRP A 75 14.01 -2.63 -10.94
N GLN A 76 13.46 -2.95 -12.12
CA GLN A 76 13.74 -4.16 -12.90
C GLN A 76 14.38 -3.79 -14.24
N GLU A 77 15.53 -3.09 -14.21
CA GLU A 77 16.33 -2.77 -15.40
C GLU A 77 16.56 -3.99 -16.32
#